data_AF-A0A1V0RTF6-F1
#
_entry.id   AF-A0A1V0RTF6-F1
#
_cell.length_a   1.000
_cell.length_b   1.000
_cell.length_c   1.000
_cell.angle_alpha   90.00
_cell.angle_beta   90.00
_cell.angle_gamma   90.00
#
_symmetry.space_group_name_H-M   'P 1'
#
loop_
_entity.id
_entity.type
_entity.pdbx_description
1 polymer ?
#
loop_
_entity_poly.entity_id
_entity_poly.type
_entity_poly.pdbx_seq_one_letter_code
_entity_poly.pdbx_strand_id
1 'polypeptide(L)'
;MTVLALLRTPNALRCYTDSLVTRGSGRQVQKTTDKFSKIMLLPYHATVGRMTDNDTRSFRGELGFAFCGDVLFATALYTMSSNMFLNLHWEEGDRPPYLKGLAEGVAQFANALLEDYVVNAMKRNYQVVLFGYCPVTSALEAFLISFDFDRQPVRYESTKIELQVGQPFVLGSGAEDVYRKIQDLGKGNHKLPEILLDVIRESENPTVGGALQECCAQGQTVKILPVAQPINDEMNLDYFISGTSAQQVPNVEEFRFGREMVGYKNEVVLENQWLQSIGFGKDRSTNPPSANTQAEFMRHAQLSQQGKKPMCGIHSYLKVWPAKAPIFDNHYFFGRCDGCNRPFKMMEDSTNGGNPEPFFGEGGFEATCPYCSATVLVPAKGLRSKKDKRPSS
;
A
#
# COMPACT_ATOMS: atom_id res chain seq x y z
N MET A 1 -17.12 12.13 4.40
CA MET A 1 -17.06 10.66 4.22
C MET A 1 -15.65 10.31 3.76
N THR A 2 -15.35 9.08 3.36
CA THR A 2 -13.99 8.49 3.33
C THR A 2 -13.93 7.44 2.22
N VAL A 3 -12.77 6.84 1.98
CA VAL A 3 -12.68 5.51 1.35
C VAL A 3 -12.31 4.49 2.43
N LEU A 4 -13.06 3.40 2.50
CA LEU A 4 -12.74 2.24 3.33
C LEU A 4 -12.79 1.01 2.43
N ALA A 5 -11.71 0.25 2.36
CA ALA A 5 -11.66 -0.98 1.58
C ALA A 5 -11.22 -2.16 2.45
N LEU A 6 -11.87 -3.30 2.26
CA LEU A 6 -11.52 -4.56 2.91
C LEU A 6 -11.18 -5.58 1.83
N LEU A 7 -10.05 -6.24 1.95
CA LEU A 7 -9.54 -7.21 0.99
C LEU A 7 -9.19 -8.52 1.69
N ARG A 8 -9.70 -9.63 1.16
CA ARG A 8 -9.26 -10.96 1.55
C ARG A 8 -8.10 -11.42 0.69
N THR A 9 -7.00 -11.76 1.34
CA THR A 9 -5.89 -12.53 0.75
C THR A 9 -5.98 -13.98 1.23
N PRO A 10 -5.19 -14.93 0.69
CA PRO A 10 -5.27 -16.33 1.14
C PRO A 10 -5.12 -16.51 2.66
N ASN A 11 -4.29 -15.68 3.32
CA ASN A 11 -3.92 -15.87 4.72
C ASN A 11 -4.26 -14.67 5.63
N ALA A 12 -4.89 -13.62 5.10
CA ALA A 12 -5.13 -12.39 5.86
C ALA A 12 -6.35 -11.60 5.36
N LEU A 13 -6.96 -10.84 6.26
CA LEU A 13 -7.87 -9.74 5.93
C LEU A 13 -7.09 -8.43 6.07
N ARG A 14 -7.19 -7.57 5.06
CA ARG A 14 -6.54 -6.26 5.06
C ARG A 14 -7.58 -5.17 4.90
N CYS A 15 -7.60 -4.24 5.83
CA CYS A 15 -8.46 -3.06 5.79
C CYS A 15 -7.61 -1.84 5.50
N TYR A 16 -8.13 -0.99 4.62
CA TYR A 16 -7.49 0.23 4.16
C TYR A 16 -8.44 1.40 4.30
N THR A 17 -7.89 2.58 4.57
CA THR A 17 -8.66 3.82 4.56
C THR A 17 -7.76 5.03 4.29
N ASP A 18 -8.37 6.17 4.02
CA ASP A 18 -7.70 7.47 3.96
C ASP A 18 -7.77 8.20 5.33
N SER A 19 -6.89 9.16 5.59
CA SER A 19 -6.85 9.87 6.88
C SER A 19 -7.54 11.23 6.90
N LEU A 20 -8.16 11.68 5.80
CA LEU A 20 -8.82 12.98 5.72
C LEU A 20 -10.12 13.04 6.51
N VAL A 21 -10.25 14.09 7.33
CA VAL A 21 -11.48 14.47 8.01
C VAL A 21 -11.89 15.86 7.53
N THR A 22 -13.16 15.97 7.19
CA THR A 22 -13.76 17.20 6.69
C THR A 22 -14.98 17.59 7.51
N ARG A 23 -15.24 18.88 7.58
CA ARG A 23 -16.48 19.46 8.14
C ARG A 23 -17.34 20.05 7.04
N GLY A 24 -18.65 19.94 7.20
CA GLY A 24 -19.65 20.48 6.28
C GLY A 24 -20.31 19.42 5.40
N SER A 25 -21.20 19.86 4.52
CA SER A 25 -21.97 19.01 3.60
C SER A 25 -22.17 19.72 2.26
N GLY A 26 -22.29 18.95 1.18
CA GLY A 26 -22.53 19.50 -0.17
C GLY A 26 -21.33 20.28 -0.71
N ARG A 27 -21.56 21.51 -1.19
CA ARG A 27 -20.52 22.36 -1.81
C ARG A 27 -19.61 23.08 -0.81
N GLN A 28 -19.90 23.03 0.49
CA GLN A 28 -19.11 23.68 1.54
C GLN A 28 -18.40 22.64 2.42
N VAL A 29 -17.56 21.82 1.80
CA VAL A 29 -16.70 20.87 2.51
C VAL A 29 -15.38 21.54 2.80
N GLN A 30 -15.04 21.67 4.08
CA GLN A 30 -13.75 22.22 4.53
C GLN A 30 -12.92 21.12 5.17
N LYS A 31 -11.65 21.02 4.77
CA LYS A 31 -10.67 20.15 5.43
C LYS A 31 -10.53 20.56 6.90
N THR A 32 -10.69 19.60 7.81
CA THR A 32 -10.44 19.77 9.25
C THR A 32 -9.06 19.27 9.61
N THR A 33 -8.72 18.05 9.18
CA THR A 33 -7.39 17.45 9.36
C THR A 33 -7.17 16.35 8.34
N ASP A 34 -5.92 16.09 7.95
CA ASP A 34 -5.50 14.92 7.17
C ASP A 34 -4.69 13.92 8.01
N LYS A 35 -4.67 14.08 9.34
CA LYS A 35 -3.89 13.25 10.27
C LYS A 35 -4.79 12.54 11.27
N PHE A 36 -5.84 11.87 10.78
CA PHE A 36 -6.78 11.15 11.63
C PHE A 36 -6.71 9.64 11.41
N SER A 37 -6.91 8.86 12.47
CA SER A 37 -6.97 7.39 12.41
C SER A 37 -8.40 6.90 12.26
N LYS A 38 -8.79 6.47 11.06
CA LYS A 38 -10.11 5.85 10.84
C LYS A 38 -10.09 4.32 11.01
N ILE A 39 -8.91 3.73 11.22
CA ILE A 39 -8.74 2.35 11.66
C ILE A 39 -8.12 2.34 13.07
N MET A 40 -8.65 1.49 13.93
CA MET A 40 -8.24 1.32 15.33
C MET A 40 -8.21 -0.17 15.68
N LEU A 41 -7.48 -0.53 16.74
CA LEU A 41 -7.48 -1.88 17.30
C LEU A 41 -8.45 -1.91 18.47
N LEU A 42 -9.49 -2.72 18.37
CA LEU A 42 -10.49 -2.91 19.41
C LEU A 42 -10.09 -4.13 20.27
N PRO A 43 -9.53 -3.93 21.47
CA PRO A 43 -9.17 -5.03 22.35
C PRO A 43 -10.43 -5.67 22.96
N TYR A 44 -10.33 -6.96 23.29
CA TYR A 44 -11.30 -7.62 24.16
C TYR A 44 -10.61 -8.51 25.19
N HIS A 45 -11.22 -8.60 26.36
CA HIS A 45 -10.88 -9.54 27.41
C HIS A 45 -12.18 -10.12 27.97
N ALA A 46 -12.31 -11.43 27.84
CA ALA A 46 -13.46 -12.17 28.34
C ALA A 46 -13.02 -13.23 29.34
N THR A 47 -13.81 -13.40 30.38
CA THR A 47 -13.67 -14.49 31.36
C THR A 47 -14.88 -15.39 31.32
N VAL A 48 -14.69 -16.69 31.52
CA VAL A 48 -15.78 -17.67 31.61
C VAL A 48 -15.62 -18.56 32.84
N GLY A 49 -16.74 -18.97 33.42
CA GLY A 49 -16.81 -19.75 34.66
C GLY A 49 -17.36 -18.94 35.83
N ARG A 50 -17.78 -19.61 36.90
CA ARG A 50 -18.36 -18.96 38.08
C ARG A 50 -17.31 -18.09 38.77
N MET A 51 -17.67 -16.86 39.13
CA MET A 51 -16.73 -15.94 39.81
C MET A 51 -16.25 -16.46 41.17
N THR A 52 -16.99 -17.41 41.76
CA THR A 52 -16.66 -18.05 43.05
C THR A 52 -15.69 -19.23 42.91
N ASP A 53 -15.48 -19.74 41.71
CA ASP A 53 -14.72 -20.96 41.46
C ASP A 53 -13.31 -20.62 40.96
N ASN A 54 -12.31 -21.41 41.36
CA ASN A 54 -10.93 -21.23 40.91
C ASN A 54 -10.71 -21.53 39.41
N ASP A 55 -11.71 -22.04 38.70
CA ASP A 55 -11.63 -22.53 37.32
C ASP A 55 -12.04 -21.49 36.27
N THR A 56 -11.77 -20.21 36.53
CA THR A 56 -12.03 -19.14 35.55
C THR A 56 -11.03 -19.21 34.39
N ARG A 57 -11.55 -19.29 33.17
CA ARG A 57 -10.73 -19.24 31.94
C ARG A 57 -10.77 -17.83 31.36
N SER A 58 -9.63 -17.37 30.87
CA SER A 58 -9.46 -16.01 30.33
C SER A 58 -9.11 -16.05 28.85
N PHE A 59 -9.85 -15.31 28.04
CA PHE A 59 -9.65 -15.15 26.60
C PHE A 59 -9.36 -13.69 26.26
N ARG A 60 -8.31 -13.44 25.48
CA ARG A 60 -7.91 -12.09 25.09
C ARG A 60 -7.60 -12.06 23.60
N GLY A 61 -7.85 -10.92 22.98
CA GLY A 61 -7.49 -10.68 21.60
C GLY A 61 -7.79 -9.26 21.15
N GLU A 62 -7.57 -9.01 19.87
CA GLU A 62 -7.74 -7.72 19.25
C GLU A 62 -8.53 -7.89 17.95
N LEU A 63 -9.38 -6.90 17.64
CA LEU A 63 -10.14 -6.83 16.41
C LEU A 63 -9.77 -5.54 15.67
N GLY A 64 -9.86 -5.56 14.35
CA GLY A 64 -9.78 -4.35 13.55
C GLY A 64 -11.13 -3.64 13.58
N PHE A 65 -11.14 -2.38 13.98
CA PHE A 65 -12.30 -1.50 13.92
C PHE A 65 -12.00 -0.40 12.90
N ALA A 66 -12.78 -0.35 11.83
CA ALA A 66 -12.68 0.69 10.81
C ALA A 66 -14.04 1.32 10.59
N PHE A 67 -14.10 2.60 10.24
CA PHE A 67 -15.39 3.28 10.08
C PHE A 67 -15.44 4.24 8.90
N CYS A 68 -16.65 4.49 8.42
CA CYS A 68 -16.96 5.57 7.49
C CYS A 68 -18.17 6.36 7.99
N GLY A 69 -18.06 7.69 8.02
CA GLY A 69 -19.17 8.57 8.43
C GLY A 69 -18.73 9.59 9.48
N ASP A 70 -19.57 9.78 10.51
CA ASP A 70 -19.35 10.77 11.55
C ASP A 70 -18.20 10.37 12.49
N VAL A 71 -17.16 11.21 12.56
CA VAL A 71 -15.95 10.94 13.34
C VAL A 71 -16.20 10.97 14.85
N LEU A 72 -17.06 11.87 15.32
CA LEU A 72 -17.32 12.02 16.74
C LEU A 72 -18.08 10.80 17.26
N PHE A 73 -19.13 10.40 16.54
CA PHE A 73 -19.88 9.19 16.86
C PHE A 73 -18.99 7.93 16.79
N ALA A 74 -18.16 7.81 15.75
CA ALA A 74 -17.26 6.67 15.61
C ALA A 74 -16.26 6.52 16.75
N THR A 75 -15.68 7.65 17.17
CA THR A 75 -14.70 7.68 18.26
C THR A 75 -15.37 7.36 19.59
N ALA A 76 -16.58 7.89 19.84
CA ALA A 76 -17.38 7.57 21.01
C ALA A 76 -17.74 6.08 21.06
N LEU A 77 -18.23 5.53 19.94
CA LEU A 77 -18.57 4.10 19.83
C LEU A 77 -17.37 3.20 20.04
N TYR A 78 -16.23 3.51 19.40
CA TYR A 78 -14.99 2.78 19.61
C TYR A 78 -14.56 2.80 21.09
N THR A 79 -14.58 3.97 21.72
CA THR A 79 -14.18 4.13 23.13
C THR A 79 -15.08 3.32 24.06
N MET A 80 -16.40 3.44 23.88
CA MET A 80 -17.38 2.67 24.65
C MET A 80 -17.18 1.17 24.44
N SER A 81 -17.07 0.72 23.19
CA SER A 81 -16.88 -0.69 22.86
C SER A 81 -15.59 -1.24 23.46
N SER A 82 -14.49 -0.49 23.39
CA SER A 82 -13.19 -0.89 23.94
C SER A 82 -13.27 -1.08 25.45
N ASN A 83 -13.93 -0.17 26.17
CA ASN A 83 -14.07 -0.28 27.62
C ASN A 83 -14.98 -1.45 28.01
N MET A 84 -16.10 -1.65 27.31
CA MET A 84 -17.03 -2.73 27.60
C MET A 84 -16.44 -4.11 27.28
N PHE A 85 -15.72 -4.23 26.16
CA PHE A 85 -15.14 -5.51 25.73
C PHE A 85 -13.95 -5.96 26.57
N LEU A 86 -13.33 -5.07 27.35
CA LEU A 86 -12.34 -5.44 28.35
C LEU A 86 -12.94 -6.02 29.64
N ASN A 87 -14.26 -5.96 29.81
CA ASN A 87 -14.97 -6.37 31.02
C ASN A 87 -15.99 -7.48 30.77
N LEU A 88 -15.78 -8.33 29.75
CA LEU A 88 -16.72 -9.39 29.43
C LEU A 88 -16.61 -10.57 30.42
N HIS A 89 -17.75 -11.06 30.87
CA HIS A 89 -17.85 -12.24 31.73
C HIS A 89 -19.04 -13.09 31.31
N TRP A 90 -18.84 -14.41 31.26
CA TRP A 90 -19.93 -15.37 31.06
C TRP A 90 -19.86 -16.48 32.11
N GLU A 91 -20.70 -16.36 33.13
CA GLU A 91 -20.71 -17.21 34.32
C GLU A 91 -20.95 -18.69 33.97
N GLU A 92 -21.93 -18.94 33.08
CA GLU A 92 -22.30 -20.28 32.59
C GLU A 92 -21.56 -20.69 31.31
N GLY A 93 -20.59 -19.87 30.88
CA GLY A 93 -19.90 -20.04 29.62
C GLY A 93 -18.79 -21.06 29.65
N ASP A 94 -18.52 -21.65 28.49
CA ASP A 94 -17.43 -22.61 28.33
C ASP A 94 -16.50 -22.33 27.13
N ARG A 95 -16.78 -21.27 26.37
CA ARG A 95 -16.12 -20.96 25.09
C ARG A 95 -15.73 -19.48 24.99
N PRO A 96 -14.75 -19.12 24.15
CA PRO A 96 -14.40 -17.73 23.89
C PRO A 96 -15.55 -16.96 23.21
N PRO A 97 -15.53 -15.62 23.26
CA PRO A 97 -16.48 -14.79 22.53
C PRO A 97 -16.46 -15.07 21.03
N TYR A 98 -17.65 -15.15 20.45
CA TYR A 98 -17.80 -15.28 19.00
C TYR A 98 -17.68 -13.89 18.35
N LEU A 99 -16.98 -13.79 17.21
CA LEU A 99 -16.79 -12.49 16.54
C LEU A 99 -18.12 -11.85 16.14
N LYS A 100 -19.10 -12.65 15.68
CA LYS A 100 -20.47 -12.17 15.43
C LYS A 100 -21.10 -11.56 16.69
N GLY A 101 -20.94 -12.20 17.85
CA GLY A 101 -21.49 -11.69 19.12
C GLY A 101 -20.83 -10.39 19.55
N LEU A 102 -19.53 -10.23 19.31
CA LEU A 102 -18.84 -8.96 19.51
C LEU A 102 -19.35 -7.90 18.53
N ALA A 103 -19.57 -8.23 17.25
CA ALA A 103 -20.14 -7.29 16.28
C ALA A 103 -21.56 -6.84 16.65
N GLU A 104 -22.40 -7.77 17.13
CA GLU A 104 -23.73 -7.49 17.66
C GLU A 104 -23.66 -6.59 18.92
N GLY A 105 -22.69 -6.83 19.81
CA GLY A 105 -22.45 -5.98 20.97
C GLY A 105 -22.08 -4.54 20.59
N VAL A 106 -21.19 -4.34 19.61
CA VAL A 106 -20.88 -2.99 19.08
C VAL A 106 -22.14 -2.32 18.55
N ALA A 107 -22.99 -3.07 17.83
CA ALA A 107 -24.21 -2.53 17.28
C ALA A 107 -25.23 -2.13 18.38
N GLN A 108 -25.30 -2.89 19.47
CA GLN A 108 -26.09 -2.54 20.66
C GLN A 108 -25.55 -1.28 21.38
N PHE A 109 -24.23 -1.16 21.55
CA PHE A 109 -23.63 0.05 22.13
C PHE A 109 -23.89 1.29 21.28
N ALA A 110 -23.87 1.12 19.96
CA ALA A 110 -24.20 2.20 19.05
C ALA A 110 -25.66 2.65 19.23
N ASN A 111 -26.60 1.73 19.48
CA ASN A 111 -27.98 2.09 19.80
C ASN A 111 -28.08 2.96 21.06
N ALA A 112 -27.37 2.59 22.13
CA ALA A 112 -27.34 3.38 23.36
C ALA A 112 -26.79 4.79 23.13
N LEU A 113 -25.74 4.94 22.31
CA LEU A 113 -25.20 6.25 21.95
C LEU A 113 -26.14 7.05 21.04
N LEU A 114 -26.91 6.38 20.18
CA LEU A 114 -27.81 7.06 19.25
C LEU A 114 -28.98 7.75 19.94
N GLU A 115 -29.47 7.24 21.07
CA GLU A 115 -30.52 7.90 21.85
C GLU A 115 -30.11 9.34 22.23
N ASP A 116 -28.84 9.54 22.59
CA ASP A 116 -28.28 10.85 22.92
C ASP A 116 -27.95 11.71 21.69
N TYR A 117 -27.59 11.08 20.56
CA TYR A 117 -27.16 11.77 19.33
C TYR A 117 -28.33 12.18 18.41
N VAL A 118 -29.43 11.42 18.40
CA VAL A 118 -30.59 11.64 17.51
C VAL A 118 -31.31 12.96 17.83
N VAL A 119 -31.15 13.51 19.03
CA VAL A 119 -31.74 14.78 19.42
C VAL A 119 -31.18 15.97 18.62
N ASN A 120 -30.00 15.88 17.99
CA ASN A 120 -29.32 17.06 17.43
C ASN A 120 -28.65 16.96 16.05
N ALA A 121 -28.64 15.85 15.29
CA ALA A 121 -27.90 15.85 14.02
C ALA A 121 -28.42 14.92 12.89
N MET A 122 -28.48 15.52 11.70
CA MET A 122 -28.62 15.01 10.33
C MET A 122 -28.52 13.49 10.10
N LYS A 123 -29.44 12.97 9.26
CA LYS A 123 -29.36 11.68 8.55
C LYS A 123 -28.00 11.53 7.82
N ARG A 124 -26.98 11.00 8.50
CA ARG A 124 -25.67 10.76 7.92
C ARG A 124 -25.43 9.28 7.88
N ASN A 125 -25.08 8.77 6.70
CA ASN A 125 -24.66 7.39 6.55
C ASN A 125 -23.41 7.16 7.40
N TYR A 126 -23.56 6.32 8.41
CA TYR A 126 -22.50 5.86 9.28
C TYR A 126 -22.42 4.35 9.13
N GLN A 127 -21.21 3.82 9.00
CA GLN A 127 -20.99 2.38 8.93
C GLN A 127 -19.66 2.03 9.60
N VAL A 128 -19.62 0.86 10.23
CA VAL A 128 -18.43 0.29 10.87
C VAL A 128 -18.15 -1.06 10.28
N VAL A 129 -16.87 -1.35 10.06
CA VAL A 129 -16.38 -2.68 9.74
C VAL A 129 -15.59 -3.19 10.93
N LEU A 130 -16.04 -4.31 11.49
CA LEU A 130 -15.33 -5.07 12.51
C LEU A 130 -14.76 -6.33 11.85
N PHE A 131 -13.46 -6.58 11.98
CA PHE A 131 -12.83 -7.74 11.34
C PHE A 131 -11.73 -8.32 12.22
N GLY A 132 -11.44 -9.60 12.04
CA GLY A 132 -10.42 -10.27 12.83
C GLY A 132 -10.51 -11.79 12.76
N TYR A 133 -9.77 -12.45 13.64
CA TYR A 133 -9.84 -13.89 13.79
C TYR A 133 -10.91 -14.28 14.80
N CYS A 134 -11.77 -15.19 14.39
CA CYS A 134 -12.77 -15.77 15.25
C CYS A 134 -12.26 -17.12 15.81
N PRO A 135 -12.03 -17.25 17.13
CA PRO A 135 -11.50 -18.48 17.72
C PRO A 135 -12.48 -19.65 17.65
N VAL A 136 -13.79 -19.38 17.59
CA VAL A 136 -14.82 -20.43 17.54
C VAL A 136 -14.90 -21.06 16.15
N THR A 137 -14.88 -20.27 15.07
CA THR A 137 -14.89 -20.78 13.69
C THR A 137 -13.50 -21.06 13.14
N SER A 138 -12.45 -20.68 13.87
CA SER A 138 -11.05 -20.76 13.42
C SER A 138 -10.82 -20.09 12.05
N ALA A 139 -11.51 -18.98 11.81
CA ALA A 139 -11.51 -18.29 10.53
C ALA A 139 -11.35 -16.79 10.72
N LEU A 140 -10.79 -16.14 9.69
CA LEU A 140 -10.84 -14.70 9.56
C LEU A 140 -12.22 -14.29 9.04
N GLU A 141 -12.90 -13.42 9.77
CA GLU A 141 -14.23 -12.95 9.43
C GLU A 141 -14.32 -11.42 9.52
N ALA A 142 -15.32 -10.86 8.87
CA ALA A 142 -15.63 -9.45 8.92
C ALA A 142 -17.13 -9.22 8.96
N PHE A 143 -17.54 -8.19 9.68
CA PHE A 143 -18.93 -7.79 9.88
C PHE A 143 -19.06 -6.30 9.58
N LEU A 144 -20.10 -5.96 8.82
CA LEU A 144 -20.55 -4.61 8.58
C LEU A 144 -21.64 -4.28 9.59
N ILE A 145 -21.49 -3.17 10.29
CA ILE A 145 -22.52 -2.60 11.14
C ILE A 145 -23.03 -1.35 10.42
N SER A 146 -24.28 -1.42 9.95
CA SER A 146 -24.96 -0.32 9.25
C SER A 146 -26.13 0.20 10.05
N PHE A 147 -26.49 1.45 9.79
CA PHE A 147 -27.51 2.20 10.54
C PHE A 147 -28.57 2.71 9.58
N ASP A 148 -29.82 2.32 9.82
CA ASP A 148 -30.99 2.78 9.09
C ASP A 148 -31.67 3.92 9.86
N PHE A 149 -31.33 5.15 9.48
CA PHE A 149 -31.90 6.37 10.04
C PHE A 149 -33.28 6.72 9.48
N ASP A 150 -33.76 6.00 8.46
CA ASP A 150 -35.09 6.21 7.88
C ASP A 150 -36.19 5.46 8.65
N ARG A 151 -35.82 4.53 9.54
CA ARG A 151 -36.74 3.84 10.45
C ARG A 151 -36.63 4.39 11.88
N GLN A 152 -37.77 4.46 12.57
CA GLN A 152 -37.86 4.83 13.98
C GLN A 152 -38.43 3.65 14.80
N PRO A 153 -37.79 3.22 15.90
CA PRO A 153 -36.46 3.66 16.34
C PRO A 153 -35.38 3.31 15.31
N VAL A 154 -34.27 4.06 15.30
CA VAL A 154 -33.12 3.81 14.40
C VAL A 154 -32.72 2.34 14.54
N ARG A 155 -32.66 1.62 13.42
CA ARG A 155 -32.28 0.21 13.43
C ARG A 155 -30.82 0.07 13.05
N TYR A 156 -30.12 -0.81 13.76
CA TYR A 156 -28.81 -1.28 13.35
C TYR A 156 -28.95 -2.67 12.73
N GLU A 157 -28.05 -2.97 11.81
CA GLU A 157 -27.88 -4.31 11.26
C GLU A 157 -26.41 -4.68 11.33
N SER A 158 -26.12 -5.85 11.92
CA SER A 158 -24.81 -6.48 11.83
C SER A 158 -24.87 -7.59 10.78
N THR A 159 -24.23 -7.36 9.64
CA THR A 159 -24.24 -8.28 8.50
C THR A 159 -22.84 -8.82 8.27
N LYS A 160 -22.70 -10.14 8.14
CA LYS A 160 -21.41 -10.74 7.77
C LYS A 160 -21.03 -10.34 6.35
N ILE A 161 -19.77 -9.92 6.15
CA ILE A 161 -19.22 -9.59 4.84
C ILE A 161 -18.65 -10.86 4.21
N GLU A 162 -19.28 -11.35 3.15
CA GLU A 162 -18.78 -12.51 2.40
C GLU A 162 -17.71 -12.06 1.38
N LEU A 163 -16.44 -12.23 1.75
CA LEU A 163 -15.29 -11.83 0.92
C LEU A 163 -14.70 -13.01 0.15
N GLN A 164 -14.60 -12.85 -1.16
CA GLN A 164 -13.79 -13.70 -2.03
C GLN A 164 -12.33 -13.23 -2.04
N VAL A 165 -11.40 -14.17 -2.19
CA VAL A 165 -9.96 -13.84 -2.26
C VAL A 165 -9.70 -12.96 -3.47
N GLY A 166 -9.00 -11.84 -3.26
CA GLY A 166 -8.66 -10.88 -4.30
C GLY A 166 -9.77 -9.91 -4.69
N GLN A 167 -11.01 -10.11 -4.20
CA GLN A 167 -12.10 -9.19 -4.47
C GLN A 167 -12.23 -8.17 -3.32
N PRO A 168 -12.08 -6.87 -3.58
CA PRO A 168 -12.25 -5.85 -2.56
C PRO A 168 -13.73 -5.60 -2.27
N PHE A 169 -14.03 -5.35 -0.99
CA PHE A 169 -15.27 -4.75 -0.53
C PHE A 169 -15.00 -3.31 -0.13
N VAL A 170 -15.60 -2.35 -0.83
CA VAL A 170 -15.31 -0.92 -0.66
C VAL A 170 -16.56 -0.16 -0.21
N LEU A 171 -16.39 0.72 0.77
CA LEU A 171 -17.40 1.59 1.37
C LEU A 171 -16.96 3.07 1.36
N GLY A 172 -17.93 3.93 1.63
CA GLY A 172 -17.73 5.36 1.73
C GLY A 172 -17.83 6.08 0.39
N SER A 173 -17.54 7.37 0.41
CA SER A 173 -17.72 8.28 -0.72
C SER A 173 -16.68 8.10 -1.83
N GLY A 174 -15.53 7.47 -1.54
CA GLY A 174 -14.53 7.11 -2.55
C GLY A 174 -14.74 5.74 -3.20
N ALA A 175 -15.79 5.00 -2.83
CA ALA A 175 -16.00 3.63 -3.32
C ALA A 175 -16.18 3.56 -4.84
N GLU A 176 -16.93 4.51 -5.41
CA GLU A 176 -17.16 4.55 -6.86
C GLU A 176 -15.86 4.77 -7.63
N ASP A 177 -15.00 5.68 -7.18
CA ASP A 177 -13.71 5.98 -7.82
C ASP A 177 -12.77 4.76 -7.78
N VAL A 178 -12.77 4.00 -6.67
CA VAL A 178 -12.01 2.76 -6.56
C VAL A 178 -12.51 1.71 -7.55
N TYR A 179 -13.82 1.46 -7.60
CA TYR A 179 -14.37 0.48 -8.53
C TYR A 179 -14.17 0.88 -9.99
N ARG A 180 -14.30 2.18 -10.30
CA ARG A 180 -14.02 2.72 -11.64
C ARG A 180 -12.57 2.46 -12.04
N LYS A 181 -11.60 2.81 -11.19
CA LYS A 181 -10.18 2.51 -11.47
C LYS A 181 -9.91 1.01 -11.62
N ILE A 182 -10.53 0.16 -10.81
CA ILE A 182 -10.41 -1.31 -10.97
C ILE A 182 -10.93 -1.76 -12.33
N GLN A 183 -12.06 -1.21 -12.78
CA GLN A 183 -12.63 -1.52 -14.10
C GLN A 183 -11.74 -1.02 -15.24
N ASP A 184 -11.25 0.22 -15.16
CA ASP A 184 -10.40 0.86 -16.18
C ASP A 184 -9.07 0.12 -16.38
N LEU A 185 -8.49 -0.40 -15.29
CA LEU A 185 -7.26 -1.17 -15.31
C LEU A 185 -7.44 -2.62 -15.81
N GLY A 186 -8.69 -3.10 -15.90
CA GLY A 186 -9.02 -4.44 -16.39
C GLY A 186 -8.44 -5.59 -15.55
N LYS A 187 -8.23 -6.76 -16.16
CA LYS A 187 -7.68 -7.98 -15.51
C LYS A 187 -6.15 -7.93 -15.34
N GLY A 188 -5.57 -6.75 -15.14
CA GLY A 188 -4.16 -6.60 -14.80
C GLY A 188 -3.87 -7.01 -13.35
N ASN A 189 -2.61 -7.28 -13.02
CA ASN A 189 -2.17 -7.68 -11.69
C ASN A 189 -2.01 -6.46 -10.76
N HIS A 190 -3.04 -5.59 -10.71
CA HIS A 190 -3.00 -4.34 -9.95
C HIS A 190 -3.29 -4.59 -8.49
N LYS A 191 -2.43 -4.08 -7.62
CA LYS A 191 -2.59 -4.22 -6.17
C LYS A 191 -3.55 -3.14 -5.66
N LEU A 192 -4.63 -3.53 -4.99
CA LEU A 192 -5.61 -2.62 -4.40
C LEU A 192 -4.99 -1.41 -3.64
N PRO A 193 -3.92 -1.55 -2.84
CA PRO A 193 -3.34 -0.40 -2.15
C PRO A 193 -2.78 0.68 -3.08
N GLU A 194 -2.26 0.30 -4.25
CA GLU A 194 -1.76 1.25 -5.24
C GLU A 194 -2.93 2.01 -5.88
N ILE A 195 -4.03 1.31 -6.17
CA ILE A 195 -5.28 1.94 -6.65
C ILE A 195 -5.82 2.91 -5.60
N LEU A 196 -5.84 2.51 -4.32
CA LEU A 196 -6.30 3.36 -3.23
C LEU A 196 -5.42 4.60 -3.06
N LEU A 197 -4.10 4.47 -3.18
CA LEU A 197 -3.20 5.64 -3.17
C LEU A 197 -3.53 6.61 -4.29
N ASP A 198 -3.83 6.11 -5.49
CA ASP A 198 -4.19 6.95 -6.63
C ASP A 198 -5.53 7.63 -6.40
N VAL A 199 -6.53 6.91 -5.89
CA VAL A 199 -7.80 7.54 -5.48
C VAL A 199 -7.57 8.60 -4.41
N ILE A 200 -6.80 8.32 -3.36
CA ILE A 200 -6.54 9.27 -2.27
C ILE A 200 -5.86 10.56 -2.76
N ARG A 201 -5.03 10.48 -3.81
CA ARG A 201 -4.29 11.62 -4.35
C ARG A 201 -5.05 12.39 -5.42
N GLU A 202 -5.76 11.67 -6.29
CA GLU A 202 -6.36 12.22 -7.51
C GLU A 202 -7.86 12.47 -7.35
N SER A 203 -8.47 12.00 -6.25
CA SER A 203 -9.91 12.09 -6.02
C SER A 203 -10.40 13.54 -6.11
N GLU A 204 -11.36 13.77 -7.02
CA GLU A 204 -12.15 14.99 -7.05
C GLU A 204 -13.13 15.09 -5.87
N ASN A 205 -13.36 13.96 -5.17
CA ASN A 205 -14.20 13.93 -3.99
C ASN A 205 -13.50 14.66 -2.82
N PRO A 206 -14.02 15.79 -2.34
CA PRO A 206 -13.36 16.60 -1.32
C PRO A 206 -13.31 15.92 0.05
N THR A 207 -13.94 14.75 0.20
CA THR A 207 -13.97 13.99 1.45
C THR A 207 -12.98 12.83 1.51
N VAL A 208 -12.25 12.55 0.43
CA VAL A 208 -11.22 11.50 0.39
C VAL A 208 -9.86 12.17 0.25
N GLY A 209 -8.88 11.80 1.09
CA GLY A 209 -7.53 12.33 0.97
C GLY A 209 -6.60 12.03 2.14
N GLY A 210 -5.47 12.72 2.19
CA GLY A 210 -4.47 12.53 3.24
C GLY A 210 -3.56 11.33 2.96
N ALA A 211 -3.33 10.49 3.97
CA ALA A 211 -2.47 9.32 3.92
C ALA A 211 -3.27 8.02 3.89
N LEU A 212 -2.77 7.02 3.16
CA LEU A 212 -3.27 5.67 3.23
C LEU A 212 -2.93 5.07 4.60
N GLN A 213 -3.93 4.42 5.21
CA GLN A 213 -3.78 3.66 6.44
C GLN A 213 -4.08 2.20 6.15
N GLU A 214 -3.39 1.29 6.82
CA GLU A 214 -3.58 -0.15 6.67
C GLU A 214 -3.66 -0.85 8.02
N CYS A 215 -4.57 -1.81 8.13
CA CYS A 215 -4.63 -2.75 9.23
C CYS A 215 -4.79 -4.17 8.69
N CYS A 216 -4.04 -5.12 9.25
CA CYS A 216 -3.96 -6.49 8.80
C CYS A 216 -4.34 -7.44 9.93
N ALA A 217 -5.34 -8.27 9.69
CA ALA A 217 -5.66 -9.43 10.52
C ALA A 217 -5.07 -10.70 9.86
N GLN A 218 -4.13 -11.34 10.53
CA GLN A 218 -3.45 -12.56 10.06
C GLN A 218 -3.23 -13.52 11.23
N GLY A 219 -3.65 -14.77 11.07
CA GLY A 219 -3.71 -15.71 12.20
C GLY A 219 -4.57 -15.12 13.31
N GLN A 220 -4.12 -15.17 14.57
CA GLN A 220 -4.82 -14.60 15.73
C GLN A 220 -4.47 -13.13 16.00
N THR A 221 -3.67 -12.50 15.15
CA THR A 221 -3.13 -11.16 15.37
C THR A 221 -3.80 -10.13 14.48
N VAL A 222 -4.04 -8.94 15.02
CA VAL A 222 -4.49 -7.77 14.25
C VAL A 222 -3.52 -6.64 14.52
N LYS A 223 -3.01 -6.00 13.47
CA LYS A 223 -2.03 -4.92 13.60
C LYS A 223 -2.29 -3.79 12.63
N ILE A 224 -2.14 -2.56 13.10
CA ILE A 224 -2.02 -1.39 12.24
C ILE A 224 -0.61 -1.38 11.66
N LEU A 225 -0.52 -1.31 10.34
CA LEU A 225 0.75 -1.35 9.62
C LEU A 225 1.16 0.08 9.21
N PRO A 226 2.40 0.50 9.52
CA PRO A 226 3.02 1.64 8.89
C PRO A 226 3.03 1.51 7.37
N VAL A 227 2.64 2.59 6.69
CA VAL A 227 2.59 2.65 5.23
C VAL A 227 3.65 3.61 4.73
N ALA A 228 4.61 3.10 3.97
CA ALA A 228 5.49 3.94 3.16
C ALA A 228 4.74 4.31 1.87
N GLN A 229 4.59 5.61 1.63
CA GLN A 229 3.98 6.12 0.41
C GLN A 229 4.77 7.32 -0.11
N PRO A 230 4.76 7.54 -1.44
CA PRO A 230 5.35 8.74 -2.01
C PRO A 230 4.73 10.04 -1.46
N ILE A 231 5.55 11.06 -1.28
CA ILE A 231 5.16 12.44 -0.98
C ILE A 231 5.79 13.38 -2.01
N ASN A 232 5.09 14.46 -2.35
CA ASN A 232 5.53 15.52 -3.29
C ASN A 232 6.07 14.97 -4.62
N ASP A 233 5.18 14.80 -5.61
CA ASP A 233 5.50 14.37 -6.98
C ASP A 233 6.39 13.11 -7.08
N GLU A 234 6.15 12.13 -6.20
CA GLU A 234 6.78 10.80 -6.25
C GLU A 234 8.31 10.75 -6.08
N MET A 235 8.86 11.74 -5.39
CA MET A 235 10.30 11.92 -5.25
C MET A 235 10.84 11.52 -3.89
N ASN A 236 10.00 11.56 -2.87
CA ASN A 236 10.38 11.20 -1.52
C ASN A 236 9.39 10.19 -0.97
N LEU A 237 9.87 9.30 -0.12
CA LEU A 237 9.01 8.43 0.67
C LEU A 237 8.82 9.07 2.04
N ASP A 238 7.58 9.07 2.50
CA ASP A 238 7.26 9.27 3.89
C ASP A 238 6.50 8.07 4.43
N TYR A 239 6.58 7.91 5.75
CA TYR A 239 6.08 6.76 6.46
C TYR A 239 4.94 7.20 7.36
N PHE A 240 3.75 6.68 7.13
CA PHE A 240 2.57 7.08 7.87
C PHE A 240 2.12 5.96 8.80
N ILE A 241 1.82 6.31 10.04
CA ILE A 241 1.23 5.43 11.04
C ILE A 241 -0.02 6.14 11.56
N SER A 242 -1.18 5.48 11.45
CA SER A 242 -2.45 6.05 11.87
C SER A 242 -2.71 7.45 11.29
N GLY A 243 -2.29 7.66 10.04
CA GLY A 243 -2.52 8.90 9.28
C GLY A 243 -1.52 10.02 9.58
N THR A 244 -0.58 9.78 10.50
CA THR A 244 0.45 10.75 10.89
C THR A 244 1.81 10.30 10.36
N SER A 245 2.60 11.24 9.84
CA SER A 245 3.98 10.97 9.46
C SER A 245 4.79 10.54 10.68
N ALA A 246 5.46 9.39 10.60
CA ALA A 246 6.33 8.87 11.64
C ALA A 246 7.51 9.80 11.93
N GLN A 247 7.90 10.66 10.98
CA GLN A 247 8.94 11.68 11.20
C GLN A 247 8.48 12.79 12.16
N GLN A 248 7.16 12.98 12.30
CA GLN A 248 6.56 13.98 13.19
C GLN A 248 6.30 13.44 14.59
N VAL A 249 6.42 12.12 14.79
CA VAL A 249 6.18 11.48 16.08
C VAL A 249 7.53 11.26 16.76
N PRO A 250 7.78 11.88 17.93
CA PRO A 250 9.03 11.65 18.65
C PRO A 250 9.13 10.20 19.10
N ASN A 251 10.35 9.68 19.18
CA ASN A 251 10.59 8.37 19.78
C ASN A 251 10.16 8.38 21.25
N VAL A 252 9.69 7.23 21.74
CA VAL A 252 9.42 7.02 23.16
C VAL A 252 10.63 6.28 23.72
N GLU A 253 11.48 6.99 24.47
CA GLU A 253 12.79 6.48 24.89
C GLU A 253 13.62 6.00 23.67
N GLU A 254 14.04 4.74 23.66
CA GLU A 254 14.79 4.10 22.57
C GLU A 254 13.86 3.43 21.53
N PHE A 255 12.54 3.42 21.77
CA PHE A 255 11.58 2.75 20.91
C PHE A 255 11.13 3.65 19.76
N ARG A 256 11.16 3.09 18.55
CA ARG A 256 10.68 3.72 17.33
C ARG A 256 9.33 3.12 16.90
N PHE A 257 8.46 3.96 16.37
CA PHE A 257 7.22 3.50 15.76
C PHE A 257 7.50 2.82 14.41
N GLY A 258 6.87 1.68 14.18
CA GLY A 258 6.89 0.99 12.90
C GLY A 258 8.01 -0.03 12.70
N ARG A 259 8.04 -1.07 13.54
CA ARG A 259 8.95 -2.22 13.42
C ARG A 259 8.84 -2.95 12.07
N GLU A 260 7.62 -3.06 11.56
CA GLU A 260 7.31 -3.65 10.26
C GLU A 260 6.58 -2.61 9.44
N MET A 261 6.84 -2.56 8.14
CA MET A 261 6.29 -1.52 7.28
C MET A 261 5.95 -2.12 5.91
N VAL A 262 4.86 -1.62 5.32
CA VAL A 262 4.48 -1.97 3.96
C VAL A 262 4.74 -0.77 3.06
N GLY A 263 5.46 -1.01 1.97
CA GLY A 263 5.78 0.01 0.98
C GLY A 263 4.93 -0.12 -0.27
N TYR A 264 4.35 0.99 -0.70
CA TYR A 264 3.55 1.05 -1.92
C TYR A 264 4.14 2.09 -2.86
N LYS A 265 4.33 1.71 -4.14
CA LYS A 265 5.03 2.51 -5.14
C LYS A 265 6.45 2.96 -4.73
N ASN A 266 7.08 2.28 -3.75
CA ASN A 266 8.47 2.58 -3.33
C ASN A 266 9.45 2.45 -4.49
N GLU A 267 9.22 1.49 -5.38
CA GLU A 267 10.04 1.26 -6.57
C GLU A 267 10.08 2.49 -7.47
N VAL A 268 8.94 3.15 -7.66
CA VAL A 268 8.81 4.37 -8.48
C VAL A 268 9.58 5.54 -7.84
N VAL A 269 9.53 5.67 -6.52
CA VAL A 269 10.27 6.74 -5.82
C VAL A 269 11.77 6.51 -5.87
N LEU A 270 12.22 5.29 -5.58
CA LEU A 270 13.64 4.94 -5.67
C LEU A 270 14.17 5.14 -7.10
N GLU A 271 13.33 4.82 -8.10
CA GLU A 271 13.63 5.07 -9.50
C GLU A 271 13.76 6.58 -9.80
N ASN A 272 12.81 7.41 -9.37
CA ASN A 272 12.84 8.86 -9.60
C ASN A 272 14.02 9.54 -8.89
N GLN A 273 14.31 9.17 -7.64
CA GLN A 273 15.48 9.68 -6.90
C GLN A 273 16.79 9.34 -7.61
N TRP A 274 16.88 8.10 -8.08
CA TRP A 274 18.05 7.64 -8.81
C TRP A 274 18.20 8.35 -10.16
N LEU A 275 17.12 8.49 -10.94
CA LEU A 275 17.11 9.23 -12.20
C LEU A 275 17.62 10.66 -12.03
N GLN A 276 17.19 11.34 -10.97
CA GLN A 276 17.71 12.67 -10.68
C GLN A 276 19.19 12.68 -10.28
N SER A 277 19.64 11.68 -9.52
CA SER A 277 21.04 11.59 -9.11
C SER A 277 22.01 11.48 -10.30
N ILE A 278 21.52 10.99 -11.45
CA ILE A 278 22.28 10.88 -12.70
C ILE A 278 21.89 11.94 -13.74
N GLY A 279 21.14 12.98 -13.34
CA GLY A 279 20.86 14.16 -14.17
C GLY A 279 19.64 14.07 -15.10
N PHE A 280 18.80 13.03 -14.99
CA PHE A 280 17.54 12.97 -15.74
C PHE A 280 16.44 13.81 -15.08
N GLY A 281 15.79 14.64 -15.90
CA GLY A 281 14.66 15.47 -15.48
C GLY A 281 13.41 14.64 -15.16
N LYS A 282 12.56 15.22 -14.32
CA LYS A 282 11.32 14.61 -13.78
C LYS A 282 10.30 14.22 -14.87
N ASP A 283 10.35 14.88 -16.02
CA ASP A 283 9.34 14.78 -17.07
C ASP A 283 9.77 13.79 -18.16
N ARG A 284 9.38 12.51 -17.99
CA ARG A 284 9.69 11.42 -18.94
C ARG A 284 9.22 11.71 -20.37
N SER A 285 8.23 12.59 -20.53
CA SER A 285 7.67 12.98 -21.82
C SER A 285 8.60 13.86 -22.66
N THR A 286 9.56 14.52 -22.02
CA THR A 286 10.57 15.38 -22.67
C THR A 286 11.89 14.66 -22.93
N ASN A 287 12.08 13.48 -22.32
CA ASN A 287 13.30 12.70 -22.46
C ASN A 287 13.29 11.95 -23.80
N PRO A 288 14.36 12.03 -24.61
CA PRO A 288 14.47 11.26 -25.83
C PRO A 288 14.37 9.75 -25.51
N PRO A 289 13.80 8.90 -26.38
CA PRO A 289 13.64 7.45 -26.10
C PRO A 289 14.92 6.73 -25.66
N SER A 290 16.09 7.23 -26.06
CA SER A 290 17.41 6.76 -25.64
C SER A 290 17.69 6.97 -24.15
N ALA A 291 17.18 8.05 -23.55
CA ALA A 291 17.31 8.37 -22.13
C ALA A 291 16.51 7.39 -21.25
N ASN A 292 15.29 7.03 -21.65
CA ASN A 292 14.46 6.06 -20.94
C ASN A 292 15.06 4.64 -21.04
N THR A 293 15.66 4.31 -22.18
CA THR A 293 16.37 3.02 -22.37
C THR A 293 17.65 2.95 -21.51
N GLN A 294 18.36 4.07 -21.38
CA GLN A 294 19.56 4.19 -20.53
C GLN A 294 19.22 4.18 -19.03
N ALA A 295 18.09 4.76 -18.66
CA ALA A 295 17.50 4.70 -17.33
C ALA A 295 17.16 3.26 -16.91
N GLU A 296 16.45 2.51 -17.76
CA GLU A 296 16.11 1.11 -17.52
C GLU A 296 17.37 0.23 -17.39
N PHE A 297 18.35 0.44 -18.28
CA PHE A 297 19.63 -0.27 -18.23
C PHE A 297 20.35 -0.09 -16.88
N MET A 298 20.45 1.15 -16.41
CA MET A 298 21.15 1.45 -15.17
C MET A 298 20.36 1.03 -13.91
N ARG A 299 19.01 1.09 -13.95
CA ARG A 299 18.13 0.46 -12.95
C ARG A 299 18.48 -1.02 -12.77
N HIS A 300 18.62 -1.75 -13.87
CA HIS A 300 18.95 -3.17 -13.85
C HIS A 300 20.38 -3.46 -13.36
N ALA A 301 21.35 -2.60 -13.70
CA ALA A 301 22.71 -2.71 -13.21
C ALA A 301 22.81 -2.50 -11.68
N GLN A 302 22.02 -1.59 -11.10
CA GLN A 302 22.08 -1.27 -9.67
C GLN A 302 21.28 -2.23 -8.78
N LEU A 303 20.15 -2.77 -9.25
CA LEU A 303 19.44 -3.86 -8.55
C LEU A 303 20.30 -5.12 -8.39
N SER A 304 21.19 -5.38 -9.36
CA SER A 304 22.21 -6.43 -9.28
C SER A 304 23.24 -6.21 -8.16
N GLN A 305 23.51 -4.97 -7.75
CA GLN A 305 24.53 -4.62 -6.74
C GLN A 305 24.04 -4.74 -5.29
N GLN A 306 22.73 -4.60 -5.03
CA GLN A 306 22.21 -4.56 -3.66
C GLN A 306 22.02 -5.95 -3.01
N GLY A 307 22.51 -7.03 -3.62
CA GLY A 307 22.38 -8.40 -3.09
C GLY A 307 20.94 -8.92 -2.98
N LYS A 308 19.94 -8.15 -3.44
CA LYS A 308 18.53 -8.54 -3.43
C LYS A 308 18.23 -9.32 -4.70
N LYS A 309 18.63 -10.60 -4.65
CA LYS A 309 18.49 -11.66 -5.65
C LYS A 309 19.42 -11.51 -6.87
N PRO A 310 20.02 -12.62 -7.36
CA PRO A 310 20.49 -12.66 -8.74
C PRO A 310 19.33 -12.22 -9.62
N MET A 311 19.61 -11.52 -10.73
CA MET A 311 18.60 -11.30 -11.76
C MET A 311 17.82 -12.60 -11.95
N CYS A 312 16.54 -12.65 -11.58
CA CYS A 312 15.68 -13.64 -12.23
C CYS A 312 15.84 -13.32 -13.71
N GLY A 313 16.36 -14.29 -14.45
CA GLY A 313 17.11 -14.08 -15.68
C GLY A 313 16.51 -12.99 -16.56
N ILE A 314 17.38 -12.14 -17.11
CA ILE A 314 17.07 -11.54 -18.41
C ILE A 314 16.85 -12.79 -19.29
N HIS A 315 15.59 -13.16 -19.54
CA HIS A 315 15.20 -14.27 -20.42
C HIS A 315 14.88 -13.75 -21.83
N SER A 316 15.00 -12.43 -22.03
CA SER A 316 14.66 -11.70 -23.25
C SER A 316 15.78 -10.75 -23.67
N TYR A 317 15.73 -10.20 -24.88
CA TYR A 317 16.69 -9.20 -25.35
C TYR A 317 16.16 -7.78 -25.17
N LEU A 318 16.93 -6.89 -24.55
CA LEU A 318 16.61 -5.47 -24.42
C LEU A 318 17.06 -4.70 -25.66
N LYS A 319 16.15 -3.96 -26.31
CA LYS A 319 16.51 -3.10 -27.44
C LYS A 319 17.27 -1.87 -26.97
N VAL A 320 18.50 -1.71 -27.46
CA VAL A 320 19.36 -0.55 -27.18
C VAL A 320 19.78 0.12 -28.49
N TRP A 321 19.83 1.45 -28.46
CA TRP A 321 20.25 2.23 -29.62
C TRP A 321 21.73 2.59 -29.51
N PRO A 322 22.54 2.41 -30.57
CA PRO A 322 23.94 2.79 -30.57
C PRO A 322 24.13 4.27 -30.22
N ALA A 323 25.21 4.58 -29.51
CA ALA A 323 25.61 5.96 -29.25
C ALA A 323 25.79 6.73 -30.58
N LYS A 324 24.97 7.77 -30.78
CA LYS A 324 24.94 8.55 -32.04
C LYS A 324 26.21 9.36 -32.29
N ALA A 325 26.91 9.77 -31.23
CA ALA A 325 28.18 10.49 -31.33
C ALA A 325 29.09 10.02 -30.19
N PRO A 326 30.30 9.52 -30.47
CA PRO A 326 31.23 9.14 -29.42
C PRO A 326 31.85 10.37 -28.77
N ILE A 327 31.80 10.42 -27.43
CA ILE A 327 32.64 11.31 -26.63
C ILE A 327 33.93 10.54 -26.35
N PHE A 328 35.05 11.04 -26.87
CA PHE A 328 36.36 10.45 -26.59
C PHE A 328 36.68 10.56 -25.09
N ASP A 329 37.45 9.59 -24.58
CA ASP A 329 37.87 9.48 -23.17
C ASP A 329 36.76 9.12 -22.17
N ASN A 330 35.58 8.72 -22.65
CA ASN A 330 34.55 8.13 -21.80
C ASN A 330 34.52 6.58 -21.89
N HIS A 331 33.78 5.94 -20.98
CA HIS A 331 33.57 4.51 -20.98
C HIS A 331 32.31 4.11 -21.75
N TYR A 332 32.36 2.98 -22.43
CA TYR A 332 31.25 2.45 -23.22
C TYR A 332 31.11 0.94 -23.02
N PHE A 333 29.88 0.45 -23.13
CA PHE A 333 29.60 -0.96 -23.38
C PHE A 333 29.73 -1.24 -24.88
N PHE A 334 30.54 -2.25 -25.23
CA PHE A 334 30.85 -2.58 -26.61
C PHE A 334 30.15 -3.87 -27.05
N GLY A 335 29.55 -3.82 -28.22
CA GLY A 335 29.08 -4.99 -28.96
C GLY A 335 30.00 -5.27 -30.14
N ARG A 336 29.90 -6.47 -30.71
CA ARG A 336 30.51 -6.82 -31.99
C ARG A 336 29.40 -7.26 -32.93
N CYS A 337 29.34 -6.70 -34.13
CA CYS A 337 28.30 -7.01 -35.08
C CYS A 337 28.61 -8.31 -35.84
N ASP A 338 27.69 -9.27 -35.86
CA ASP A 338 27.88 -10.53 -36.61
C ASP A 338 27.90 -10.32 -38.13
N GLY A 339 27.23 -9.28 -38.64
CA GLY A 339 27.18 -8.98 -40.08
C GLY A 339 28.48 -8.37 -40.64
N CYS A 340 29.07 -7.40 -39.95
CA CYS A 340 30.27 -6.69 -40.45
C CYS A 340 31.53 -6.92 -39.60
N ASN A 341 31.44 -7.69 -38.52
CA ASN A 341 32.51 -8.00 -37.56
C ASN A 341 33.18 -6.77 -36.90
N ARG A 342 32.59 -5.58 -37.02
CA ARG A 342 33.12 -4.36 -36.41
C ARG A 342 32.66 -4.27 -34.96
N PRO A 343 33.56 -3.93 -34.02
CA PRO A 343 33.14 -3.51 -32.68
C PRO A 343 32.40 -2.19 -32.81
N PHE A 344 31.34 -2.01 -32.04
CA PHE A 344 30.60 -0.75 -31.98
C PHE A 344 30.23 -0.43 -30.55
N LYS A 345 30.12 0.87 -30.29
CA LYS A 345 29.68 1.39 -29.00
C LYS A 345 28.17 1.22 -28.94
N MET A 346 27.71 0.36 -28.04
CA MET A 346 26.29 0.17 -27.83
C MET A 346 25.75 1.35 -27.03
N MET A 347 26.42 1.68 -25.93
CA MET A 347 25.92 2.62 -24.93
C MET A 347 27.08 3.21 -24.15
N GLU A 348 26.96 4.48 -23.79
CA GLU A 348 27.86 5.15 -22.85
C GLU A 348 27.64 4.62 -21.43
N ASP A 349 28.73 4.26 -20.76
CA ASP A 349 28.73 3.92 -19.34
C ASP A 349 28.77 5.22 -18.52
N SER A 350 27.62 5.61 -17.98
CA SER A 350 27.47 6.80 -17.16
C SER A 350 28.22 6.72 -15.82
N THR A 351 28.70 5.54 -15.41
CA THR A 351 29.60 5.40 -14.26
C THR A 351 31.07 5.65 -14.60
N ASN A 352 31.38 5.94 -15.87
CA ASN A 352 32.72 6.17 -16.38
C ASN A 352 33.73 5.09 -15.95
N GLY A 353 33.34 3.82 -16.07
CA GLY A 353 34.19 2.67 -15.72
C GLY A 353 34.17 2.31 -14.24
N GLY A 354 33.31 2.94 -13.44
CA GLY A 354 33.11 2.63 -12.03
C GLY A 354 32.51 1.24 -11.76
N ASN A 355 32.00 0.56 -12.80
CA ASN A 355 31.44 -0.79 -12.70
C ASN A 355 32.29 -1.83 -13.48
N PRO A 356 33.25 -2.49 -12.82
CA PRO A 356 34.14 -3.46 -13.47
C PRO A 356 33.53 -4.87 -13.63
N GLU A 357 32.40 -5.15 -12.98
CA GLU A 357 31.79 -6.48 -12.98
C GLU A 357 30.90 -6.73 -14.22
N PRO A 358 30.94 -7.94 -14.80
CA PRO A 358 30.07 -8.29 -15.91
C PRO A 358 28.61 -8.50 -15.46
N PHE A 359 27.66 -8.30 -16.37
CA PHE A 359 26.26 -8.66 -16.12
C PHE A 359 26.08 -10.17 -15.95
N PHE A 360 25.13 -10.57 -15.10
CA PHE A 360 24.71 -11.96 -14.89
C PHE A 360 23.46 -12.28 -15.74
N GLY A 361 23.09 -13.55 -15.98
CA GLY A 361 21.85 -13.96 -16.70
C GLY A 361 22.01 -14.59 -18.10
N GLU A 362 20.91 -15.14 -18.66
CA GLU A 362 20.89 -15.90 -19.93
C GLU A 362 20.56 -15.09 -21.20
N GLY A 363 19.96 -13.91 -21.09
CA GLY A 363 19.57 -13.08 -22.23
C GLY A 363 20.61 -12.02 -22.59
N GLY A 364 20.18 -10.91 -23.21
CA GLY A 364 21.12 -9.95 -23.77
C GLY A 364 20.52 -8.65 -24.27
N PHE A 365 21.21 -8.02 -25.20
CA PHE A 365 20.88 -6.72 -25.76
C PHE A 365 20.71 -6.85 -27.27
N GLU A 366 19.61 -6.34 -27.80
CA GLU A 366 19.38 -6.20 -29.23
C GLU A 366 19.79 -4.78 -29.66
N ALA A 367 20.77 -4.65 -30.55
CA ALA A 367 21.27 -3.36 -31.01
C ALA A 367 21.39 -3.33 -32.53
N THR A 368 21.03 -2.21 -33.16
CA THR A 368 21.24 -2.03 -34.60
C THR A 368 22.68 -1.61 -34.87
N CYS A 369 23.45 -2.38 -35.63
CA CYS A 369 24.83 -2.01 -35.98
C CYS A 369 24.86 -0.67 -36.73
N PRO A 370 25.62 0.34 -36.27
CA PRO A 370 25.66 1.64 -36.94
C PRO A 370 26.39 1.61 -38.30
N TYR A 371 27.14 0.54 -38.59
CA TYR A 371 27.93 0.42 -39.82
C TYR A 371 27.21 -0.30 -40.95
N CYS A 372 26.35 -1.27 -40.63
CA CYS A 372 25.69 -2.11 -41.63
C CYS A 372 24.19 -2.33 -41.36
N SER A 373 23.63 -1.65 -40.36
CA SER A 373 22.21 -1.69 -39.96
C SER A 373 21.67 -3.06 -39.56
N ALA A 374 22.53 -4.08 -39.42
CA ALA A 374 22.14 -5.41 -38.96
C ALA A 374 21.73 -5.37 -37.48
N THR A 375 20.66 -6.07 -37.12
CA THR A 375 20.31 -6.32 -35.72
C THR A 375 21.31 -7.28 -35.10
N VAL A 376 21.90 -6.90 -33.97
CA VAL A 376 22.93 -7.64 -33.25
C VAL A 376 22.39 -8.03 -31.88
N LEU A 377 22.54 -9.29 -31.50
CA LEU A 377 22.17 -9.82 -30.19
C LEU A 377 23.43 -10.01 -29.35
N VAL A 378 23.62 -9.19 -28.33
CA VAL A 378 24.81 -9.21 -27.47
C VAL A 378 24.44 -9.84 -26.13
N PRO A 379 24.95 -11.04 -25.79
CA PRO A 379 24.65 -11.68 -24.51
C PRO A 379 25.06 -10.79 -23.32
N ALA A 380 24.25 -10.78 -22.26
CA ALA A 380 24.56 -10.05 -21.04
C ALA A 380 25.83 -10.62 -20.37
N LYS A 381 25.98 -11.95 -20.40
CA LYS A 381 27.11 -12.67 -19.82
C LYS A 381 28.43 -12.18 -20.40
N GLY A 382 29.21 -11.47 -19.59
CA GLY A 382 30.56 -11.01 -19.93
C GLY A 382 30.64 -9.63 -20.60
N LEU A 383 29.52 -8.91 -20.75
CA LEU A 383 29.56 -7.53 -21.22
C LEU A 383 30.22 -6.65 -20.16
N ARG A 384 31.30 -5.95 -20.53
CA ARG A 384 32.06 -5.05 -19.65
C ARG A 384 32.21 -3.69 -20.27
N SER A 385 32.16 -2.67 -19.42
CA SER A 385 32.50 -1.30 -19.78
C SER A 385 34.01 -1.18 -20.09
N LYS A 386 34.36 -0.44 -21.14
CA LYS A 386 35.75 -0.15 -21.51
C LYS A 386 35.91 1.33 -21.86
N LYS A 387 37.06 1.91 -21.49
CA LYS A 387 37.40 3.27 -21.89
C LYS A 387 37.66 3.34 -23.40
N ASP A 388 36.95 4.24 -24.07
CA ASP A 388 37.23 4.58 -25.46
C ASP A 388 38.39 5.58 -25.52
N LYS A 389 39.57 5.08 -25.86
CA LYS A 389 40.76 5.90 -26.01
C LYS A 389 40.84 6.41 -27.45
N ARG A 390 41.26 7.67 -27.64
CA ARG A 390 41.66 8.15 -28.96
C ARG A 390 42.73 7.21 -29.53
N PRO A 391 42.67 6.86 -30.83
CA PRO A 391 43.83 6.27 -31.47
C PRO A 391 45.00 7.26 -31.31
N SER A 392 46.07 6.83 -30.67
CA SER A 392 47.32 7.58 -30.62
C SER A 392 47.80 7.73 -32.06
N SER A 393 47.66 8.94 -32.60
CA SER A 393 48.14 9.35 -33.91
C SER A 393 49.65 9.27 -34.00
#